data_AF-A0A097AT16-F1
#
_entry.id   AF-A0A097AT16-F1
#
_cell.length_a   1.000
_cell.length_b   1.000
_cell.length_c   1.000
_cell.angle_alpha   90.00
_cell.angle_beta   90.00
_cell.angle_gamma   90.00
#
_symmetry.space_group_name_H-M   'P 1'
#
loop_
_entity.id
_entity.type
_entity.pdbx_description
1 polymer ?
#
loop_
_entity_poly.entity_id
_entity_poly.type
_entity_poly.pdbx_seq_one_letter_code
_entity_poly.pdbx_strand_id
1 'polypeptide(L)'
;MKDKYISATEINQFAYCPYQWYYIKKYGIEYINSLRSHESLDFQFSNFKKGMEYHEKYYKDIVKLKYRKYVIIFALIAILIIIAIMRVLK
;
A
#
# COMPACT_ATOMS: atom_id res chain seq x y z
N MET A 1 24.47 -12.16 8.09
CA MET A 1 23.03 -12.05 7.78
C MET A 1 22.28 -12.25 9.09
N LYS A 2 21.61 -11.21 9.59
CA LYS A 2 21.12 -11.15 10.98
C LYS A 2 19.60 -10.97 11.05
N ASP A 3 18.88 -11.47 10.05
CA ASP A 3 17.43 -11.37 10.00
C ASP A 3 16.82 -12.76 10.11
N LYS A 4 16.02 -12.95 11.16
CA LYS A 4 15.31 -14.20 11.45
C LYS A 4 14.14 -14.46 10.47
N TYR A 5 13.80 -13.47 9.64
CA TYR A 5 12.63 -13.47 8.77
C TYR A 5 12.97 -13.03 7.35
N ILE A 6 12.30 -13.66 6.38
CA ILE A 6 12.36 -13.30 4.96
C ILE A 6 11.23 -12.31 4.68
N SER A 7 11.53 -11.17 4.06
CA SER A 7 10.51 -10.17 3.68
C SER A 7 9.78 -10.56 2.40
N ALA A 8 8.58 -10.03 2.19
CA ALA A 8 7.86 -10.20 0.91
C ALA A 8 8.68 -9.67 -0.28
N THR A 9 9.43 -8.58 -0.09
CA THR A 9 10.36 -8.05 -1.09
C THR A 9 11.45 -9.05 -1.44
N GLU A 10 11.99 -9.75 -0.44
CA GLU A 10 13.02 -10.77 -0.63
C GLU A 10 12.49 -11.97 -1.42
N ILE A 11 11.28 -12.45 -1.10
CA ILE A 11 10.60 -13.51 -1.85
C ILE A 11 10.35 -13.07 -3.30
N ASN A 12 9.80 -11.87 -3.48
CA ASN A 12 9.52 -11.32 -4.81
C ASN A 12 10.79 -11.19 -5.66
N GLN A 13 11.89 -10.72 -5.04
CA GLN A 13 13.17 -10.60 -5.72
C GLN A 13 13.75 -11.94 -6.13
N PHE A 14 13.70 -12.95 -5.25
CA PHE A 14 14.12 -14.31 -5.56
C PHE A 14 13.28 -14.92 -6.68
N ALA A 15 11.95 -14.79 -6.59
CA ALA A 15 11.02 -15.31 -7.59
C ALA A 15 11.19 -14.62 -8.95
N TYR A 16 11.52 -13.33 -8.96
CA TYR A 16 11.79 -12.57 -10.19
C TYR A 16 13.12 -12.97 -10.83
N CYS A 17 14.21 -12.96 -10.06
CA CYS A 17 15.54 -13.34 -10.53
C CYS A 17 16.43 -13.86 -9.38
N PRO A 18 16.63 -15.19 -9.29
CA PRO A 18 17.46 -15.79 -8.24
C PRO A 18 18.91 -15.29 -8.25
N TYR A 19 19.49 -15.02 -9.42
CA TYR A 19 20.86 -14.49 -9.53
C TYR A 19 20.97 -13.07 -8.99
N GLN A 20 20.01 -12.21 -9.31
CA GLN A 20 19.98 -10.84 -8.79
C GLN A 20 19.85 -10.86 -7.25
N TRP A 21 18.97 -11.72 -6.72
CA TRP A 21 18.83 -11.92 -5.27
C TRP A 21 20.15 -12.39 -4.63
N TYR A 22 20.82 -13.39 -5.21
CA TYR A 22 22.09 -13.92 -4.70
C TYR A 22 23.17 -12.84 -4.62
N TYR A 23 23.35 -12.06 -5.71
CA TYR A 23 24.39 -11.04 -5.76
C TYR A 23 24.11 -9.87 -4.82
N ILE A 24 22.85 -9.49 -4.63
CA ILE A 24 22.46 -8.48 -3.64
C ILE A 24 22.69 -8.98 -2.21
N LYS A 25 22.38 -10.26 -1.90
CA LYS A 25 22.71 -10.85 -0.60
C LYS A 25 24.22 -10.92 -0.34
N LYS A 26 25.01 -11.21 -1.38
CA LYS A 26 26.47 -11.37 -1.26
C LYS A 26 27.21 -10.04 -1.14
N TYR A 27 26.84 -9.04 -1.95
CA TYR A 27 27.61 -7.80 -2.08
C TYR A 27 26.89 -6.54 -1.57
N GLY A 28 25.59 -6.62 -1.26
CA GLY A 28 24.78 -5.47 -0.86
C GLY A 28 24.16 -4.74 -2.04
N ILE A 29 23.04 -4.05 -1.80
CA ILE A 29 22.29 -3.34 -2.85
C ILE A 29 23.04 -2.09 -3.32
N GLU A 30 23.80 -1.45 -2.44
CA GLU A 30 24.59 -0.26 -2.72
C GLU A 30 25.68 -0.57 -3.75
N TYR A 31 26.39 -1.69 -3.56
CA TYR A 31 27.39 -2.16 -4.52
C TYR A 31 26.76 -2.47 -5.87
N ILE A 32 25.66 -3.21 -5.90
CA ILE A 32 24.97 -3.55 -7.15
C ILE A 32 24.46 -2.30 -7.87
N ASN A 33 23.96 -1.31 -7.14
CA ASN A 33 23.55 -0.04 -7.73
C ASN A 33 24.74 0.76 -8.27
N SER A 34 25.93 0.68 -7.66
CA SER A 34 27.12 1.34 -8.20
C SER A 34 27.56 0.79 -9.57
N LEU A 35 27.18 -0.45 -9.91
CA LEU A 35 27.46 -1.09 -11.20
C LEU A 35 26.43 -0.75 -12.29
N ARG A 36 25.31 -0.11 -11.92
CA ARG A 36 24.21 0.21 -12.84
C ARG A 36 24.38 1.61 -13.42
N SER A 37 23.83 1.84 -14.62
CA SER A 37 23.76 3.19 -15.17
C SER A 37 22.79 4.05 -14.35
N HIS A 38 23.13 5.32 -14.17
CA HIS A 38 22.27 6.31 -13.49
C HIS A 38 20.86 6.36 -14.07
N GLU A 39 20.74 6.36 -15.41
CA GLU A 39 19.44 6.37 -16.10
C GLU A 39 18.56 5.17 -15.71
N SER A 40 19.15 3.97 -15.61
CA SER A 40 18.41 2.76 -15.22
C SER A 40 17.92 2.79 -13.78
N LEU A 41 18.67 3.48 -12.90
CA LEU A 41 18.31 3.67 -11.50
C LEU A 41 17.18 4.68 -11.39
N ASP A 42 17.32 5.84 -12.03
CA ASP A 42 16.34 6.92 -11.99
C ASP A 42 14.97 6.46 -12.54
N PHE A 43 14.97 5.72 -13.64
CA PHE A 43 13.75 5.14 -14.20
C PHE A 43 13.08 4.16 -13.21
N GLN A 44 13.86 3.29 -12.57
CA GLN A 44 13.34 2.33 -11.59
C GLN A 44 12.78 3.04 -10.35
N PHE A 45 13.50 4.02 -9.81
CA PHE A 45 13.03 4.81 -8.66
C PHE A 45 11.77 5.61 -9.00
N SER A 46 11.70 6.20 -10.20
CA SER A 46 10.51 6.92 -10.68
C SER A 46 9.29 6.00 -10.76
N ASN A 47 9.42 4.80 -11.32
CA ASN A 47 8.33 3.83 -11.38
C ASN A 47 7.92 3.32 -9.99
N PHE A 48 8.89 3.07 -9.11
CA PHE A 48 8.62 2.68 -7.72
C PHE A 48 7.84 3.78 -6.99
N LYS A 49 8.27 5.04 -7.13
CA LYS A 49 7.58 6.20 -6.57
C LYS A 49 6.14 6.31 -7.09
N LYS A 50 5.93 6.18 -8.41
CA LYS A 50 4.58 6.17 -9.01
C LYS A 50 3.71 5.05 -8.43
N GLY A 51 4.27 3.85 -8.24
CA GLY A 51 3.57 2.73 -7.61
C GLY A 51 3.16 3.03 -6.17
N MET A 52 4.05 3.61 -5.38
CA MET A 52 3.74 4.05 -4.02
C MET A 52 2.63 5.10 -3.99
N GLU A 53 2.72 6.14 -4.81
CA GLU A 53 1.71 7.19 -4.90
C GLU A 53 0.34 6.63 -5.30
N TYR A 54 0.31 5.67 -6.22
CA TYR A 54 -0.91 4.96 -6.59
C TYR A 54 -1.51 4.19 -5.41
N HIS A 55 -0.71 3.40 -4.70
CA HIS A 55 -1.18 2.63 -3.55
C HIS A 55 -1.66 3.52 -2.40
N GLU A 56 -0.97 4.63 -2.15
CA GLU A 56 -1.37 5.60 -1.13
C GLU A 56 -2.72 6.25 -1.48
N LYS A 57 -2.88 6.68 -2.73
CA LYS A 57 -4.14 7.24 -3.22
C LYS A 57 -5.26 6.22 -3.14
N TYR A 58 -5.01 4.99 -3.62
CA TYR A 58 -5.99 3.90 -3.59
C TYR A 58 -6.45 3.58 -2.16
N TYR A 59 -5.51 3.53 -1.21
CA TYR A 59 -5.84 3.31 0.20
C TYR A 59 -6.70 4.44 0.76
N LYS A 60 -6.32 5.70 0.49
CA LYS A 60 -7.12 6.89 0.87
C LYS A 60 -8.52 6.83 0.27
N ASP A 61 -8.66 6.44 -0.98
CA ASP A 61 -9.95 6.34 -1.67
C ASP A 61 -10.82 5.23 -1.07
N ILE A 62 -10.27 4.05 -0.78
CA ILE A 62 -11.00 2.97 -0.09
C ILE A 62 -11.48 3.43 1.27
N VAL A 63 -10.60 4.04 2.06
CA VAL A 63 -10.91 4.53 3.40
C VAL A 63 -12.00 5.60 3.33
N LYS A 64 -11.90 6.55 2.40
CA LYS A 64 -12.92 7.58 2.14
C LYS A 64 -14.27 6.98 1.78
N LEU A 65 -14.30 5.97 0.90
CA LEU A 65 -15.52 5.25 0.53
C LEU A 65 -16.13 4.52 1.73
N LYS A 66 -15.30 3.91 2.58
CA LYS A 66 -15.74 3.24 3.81
C LYS A 66 -16.41 4.23 4.77
N TYR A 67 -15.79 5.38 5.04
CA TYR A 67 -16.39 6.41 5.89
C TYR A 67 -17.67 7.01 5.30
N ARG A 68 -17.70 7.25 3.98
CA ARG A 68 -18.92 7.73 3.31
C ARG A 68 -20.10 6.77 3.51
N LYS A 69 -19.86 5.46 3.43
CA LYS A 69 -20.90 4.44 3.70
C LYS A 69 -21.41 4.53 5.14
N TYR A 70 -20.53 4.68 6.12
CA TYR A 70 -20.94 4.81 7.52
C TYR A 70 -21.74 6.07 7.80
N VAL A 71 -21.37 7.21 7.19
CA VAL A 71 -22.13 8.47 7.32
C VAL A 71 -23.56 8.30 6.81
N ILE A 72 -23.76 7.62 5.67
CA ILE A 72 -25.08 7.36 5.11
C ILE A 72 -25.90 6.45 6.04
N ILE A 73 -25.30 5.36 6.55
CA ILE A 73 -25.96 4.44 7.49
C ILE A 73 -26.38 5.19 8.76
N PHE A 74 -25.50 6.02 9.32
CA PHE A 74 -25.80 6.79 10.53
C PHE A 74 -26.94 7.79 10.30
N ALA A 75 -26.96 8.47 9.15
CA ALA A 75 -28.05 9.38 8.80
C ALA A 75 -29.40 8.66 8.68
N LEU A 76 -29.45 7.46 8.07
CA LEU A 76 -30.67 6.66 7.99
C LEU A 76 -31.17 6.23 9.37
N ILE A 77 -30.27 5.79 10.25
CA ILE A 77 -30.62 5.43 11.63
C ILE A 77 -31.18 6.64 12.39
N ALA A 78 -30.54 7.81 12.27
CA ALA A 78 -31.02 9.04 12.91
C ALA A 78 -32.43 9.41 12.44
N ILE A 79 -32.70 9.31 11.13
CA ILE A 79 -34.05 9.56 10.58
C ILE A 79 -35.07 8.58 11.16
N LEU A 80 -34.75 7.29 11.23
CA LEU A 80 -35.65 6.28 11.80
C LEU A 80 -35.95 6.54 13.28
N ILE A 81 -34.95 6.97 14.05
CA ILE A 81 -35.12 7.35 15.46
C ILE A 81 -36.05 8.56 15.58
N ILE A 82 -35.87 9.59 14.76
CA ILE A 82 -36.74 10.78 14.74
C ILE A 82 -38.18 10.38 14.43
N ILE A 83 -38.40 9.54 13.42
CA ILE A 83 -39.74 9.05 13.07
C ILE A 83 -40.36 8.25 14.22
N ALA A 84 -39.59 7.37 14.88
CA ALA A 84 -40.06 6.60 16.02
C ALA A 84 -40.47 7.52 17.18
N ILE A 85 -39.65 8.52 17.52
CA ILE A 85 -39.97 9.51 18.56
C ILE A 85 -41.25 10.28 18.23
N MET A 86 -41.39 10.76 16.98
CA MET A 86 -42.61 11.46 16.54
C MET A 86 -43.86 10.59 16.62
N ARG A 87 -43.74 9.27 16.42
CA ARG A 87 -44.86 8.33 16.57
C ARG A 87 -45.24 8.04 18.01
N VAL A 88 -44.27 8.08 18.94
CA VAL A 88 -44.52 7.85 20.37
C VAL A 88 -45.06 9.09 21.06
N LEU A 89 -44.66 10.29 20.62
CA LEU A 89 -45.14 11.57 21.17
C LEU A 89 -46.52 12.00 20.62
N LYS A 90 -47.03 11.31 19.60
CA LYS A 90 -48.35 11.55 19.00
C LYS A 90 -49.36 10.57 19.59
#